data_AF-A0A959TMB1-F1
#
_entry.id   AF-A0A959TMB1-F1
#
_cell.length_a   1.000
_cell.length_b   1.000
_cell.length_c   1.000
_cell.angle_alpha   90.00
_cell.angle_beta   90.00
_cell.angle_gamma   90.00
#
_symmetry.space_group_name_H-M   'P 1'
#
loop_
_entity.id
_entity.type
_entity.pdbx_description
1 polymer ?
#
loop_
_entity_poly.entity_id
_entity_poly.type
_entity_poly.pdbx_seq_one_letter_code
_entity_poly.pdbx_strand_id
1 'polypeptide(L)'
;LQINPQLGLTFQNLTEEPQGTTYRANTGWMAGIDFRIGSAFYLQPGLFFGQNATTVATVVGDTSVTTEIEDDLVRNLLKGRVMVGYKLINAEGFKLRVAVGPSYDFLLSVQSRDDVFDVEKANFNDGVWNLEAGLGLDLAMFTIEPGVAFGLSNVYSDDPAVSDINSKYFTWYLTMGLVFGEGR
;
A
#
# COMPACT_ATOMS: atom_id res chain seq x y z
N LEU A 1 4.68 -2.83 -25.87
CA LEU A 1 4.38 -3.46 -24.57
C LEU A 1 5.67 -3.44 -23.77
N GLN A 2 5.62 -2.93 -22.55
CA GLN A 2 6.75 -3.01 -21.62
C GLN A 2 6.38 -3.91 -20.44
N ILE A 3 7.36 -4.64 -19.92
CA ILE A 3 7.22 -5.53 -18.77
C ILE A 3 8.15 -5.02 -17.68
N ASN A 4 7.65 -4.89 -16.46
CA ASN A 4 8.37 -4.24 -15.37
C ASN A 4 8.23 -5.03 -14.06
N PRO A 5 9.07 -6.05 -13.82
CA PRO A 5 9.26 -6.58 -12.48
C PRO A 5 9.83 -5.49 -11.55
N GLN A 6 9.28 -5.40 -10.34
CA GLN A 6 9.67 -4.38 -9.37
C GLN A 6 9.57 -4.89 -7.93
N LEU A 7 10.37 -4.26 -7.08
CA LEU A 7 10.39 -4.44 -5.63
C LEU A 7 10.31 -3.06 -4.98
N GLY A 8 9.67 -2.95 -3.83
CA GLY A 8 9.46 -1.67 -3.18
C GLY A 8 9.27 -1.76 -1.68
N LEU A 9 9.31 -0.59 -1.07
CA LEU A 9 9.00 -0.36 0.33
C LEU A 9 7.64 0.30 0.45
N THR A 10 6.92 -0.02 1.51
CA THR A 10 5.64 0.61 1.87
C THR A 10 5.75 1.26 3.24
N PHE A 11 5.04 2.38 3.41
CA PHE A 11 4.87 3.04 4.70
C PHE A 11 3.38 3.36 4.84
N GLN A 12 2.69 2.66 5.73
CA GLN A 12 1.24 2.73 5.84
C GLN A 12 0.82 3.38 7.15
N ASN A 13 0.07 4.48 7.05
CA ASN A 13 -0.56 5.18 8.17
C ASN A 13 -2.10 5.02 8.09
N LEU A 14 -2.79 5.25 9.22
CA LEU A 14 -4.23 5.49 9.24
C LEU A 14 -4.48 7.00 9.13
N THR A 15 -5.54 7.38 8.44
CA THR A 15 -5.97 8.80 8.31
C THR A 15 -6.69 9.32 9.55
N GLU A 16 -7.38 8.45 10.27
CA GLU A 16 -8.02 8.73 11.55
C GLU A 16 -7.59 7.64 12.55
N GLU A 17 -7.06 8.05 13.70
CA GLU A 17 -6.70 7.15 14.80
C GLU A 17 -7.92 7.00 15.74
N PRO A 18 -8.28 5.76 16.15
CA PRO A 18 -9.25 5.54 17.22
C PRO A 18 -8.89 6.31 18.50
N GLN A 19 -9.88 6.91 19.19
CA GLN A 19 -9.63 7.60 20.46
C GLN A 19 -8.97 6.64 21.48
N GLY A 20 -7.79 7.00 21.98
CA GLY A 20 -7.04 6.22 22.99
C GLY A 20 -5.98 5.25 22.45
N THR A 21 -5.77 5.19 21.13
CA THR A 21 -4.75 4.34 20.48
C THR A 21 -3.86 5.19 19.57
N THR A 22 -2.54 5.10 19.73
CA THR A 22 -1.56 5.76 18.85
C THR A 22 -1.10 4.77 17.78
N TYR A 23 -1.15 5.16 16.50
CA TYR A 23 -0.80 4.28 15.39
C TYR A 23 0.50 4.76 14.73
N ARG A 24 1.60 4.01 14.87
CA ARG A 24 2.88 4.37 14.23
C ARG A 24 3.08 3.53 12.97
N ALA A 25 3.14 4.19 11.81
CA ALA A 25 3.51 3.51 10.56
C ALA A 25 4.83 2.75 10.71
N ASN A 26 4.79 1.47 10.39
CA ASN A 26 5.97 0.64 10.28
C ASN A 26 6.27 0.36 8.80
N THR A 27 7.53 0.01 8.51
CA THR A 27 7.99 -0.21 7.14
C THR A 27 7.56 -1.59 6.67
N GLY A 28 6.89 -1.63 5.52
CA GLY A 28 6.55 -2.84 4.79
C GLY A 28 7.33 -2.97 3.48
N TRP A 29 7.02 -4.01 2.72
CA TRP A 29 7.62 -4.27 1.42
C TRP A 29 6.59 -4.79 0.42
N MET A 30 6.87 -4.62 -0.88
CA MET A 30 6.10 -5.21 -1.95
C MET A 30 7.02 -5.72 -3.05
N ALA A 31 6.61 -6.77 -3.75
CA ALA A 31 7.27 -7.26 -4.95
C ALA A 31 6.21 -7.70 -5.96
N GLY A 32 6.46 -7.46 -7.23
CA GLY A 32 5.49 -7.81 -8.25
C GLY A 32 5.91 -7.38 -9.64
N ILE A 33 4.92 -7.27 -10.51
CA ILE A 33 5.11 -7.01 -11.92
C ILE A 33 4.00 -6.10 -12.42
N ASP A 34 4.35 -5.14 -13.27
CA ASP A 34 3.39 -4.43 -14.09
C ASP A 34 3.75 -4.45 -15.57
N PHE A 35 2.75 -4.16 -16.38
CA PHE A 35 2.86 -4.10 -17.82
C PHE A 35 2.51 -2.68 -18.26
N ARG A 36 3.18 -2.14 -19.28
CA ARG A 36 2.81 -0.83 -19.86
C ARG A 36 2.37 -1.02 -21.30
N ILE A 37 1.12 -0.68 -21.57
CA ILE A 37 0.43 -0.92 -22.83
C ILE A 37 0.01 0.43 -23.41
N GLY A 38 0.74 0.92 -24.41
CA GLY A 38 0.49 2.21 -25.05
C GLY A 38 1.79 2.93 -25.42
N SER A 39 1.67 4.22 -25.73
CA SER A 39 2.79 5.09 -26.11
C SER A 39 2.93 6.25 -25.11
N ALA A 40 2.51 7.47 -25.46
CA ALA A 40 2.52 8.63 -24.56
C ALA A 40 1.49 8.46 -23.44
N PHE A 41 0.27 8.07 -23.81
CA PHE A 41 -0.74 7.54 -22.91
C PHE A 41 -0.65 6.02 -22.90
N TYR A 42 -0.70 5.44 -21.71
CA TYR A 42 -0.58 3.99 -21.54
C TYR A 42 -1.44 3.50 -20.38
N LEU A 43 -1.88 2.25 -20.49
CA LEU A 43 -2.47 1.50 -19.40
C LEU A 43 -1.36 0.72 -18.69
N GLN A 44 -1.41 0.70 -17.36
CA GLN A 44 -0.46 0.00 -16.51
C GLN A 44 -1.18 -0.93 -15.53
N PRO A 45 -1.61 -2.13 -15.96
CA PRO A 45 -2.05 -3.18 -15.05
C PRO A 45 -0.84 -3.79 -14.33
N GLY A 46 -1.00 -4.13 -13.05
CA GLY A 46 0.03 -4.78 -12.27
C GLY A 46 -0.51 -5.61 -11.12
N LEU A 47 0.32 -6.53 -10.66
CA LEU A 47 0.04 -7.45 -9.56
C LEU A 47 1.25 -7.49 -8.61
N PHE A 48 0.98 -7.31 -7.32
CA PHE A 48 1.98 -7.19 -6.27
C PHE A 48 1.62 -8.08 -5.09
N PHE A 49 2.60 -8.78 -4.56
CA PHE A 49 2.54 -9.40 -3.25
C PHE A 49 3.37 -8.58 -2.28
N GLY A 50 2.87 -8.34 -1.09
CA GLY A 50 3.60 -7.53 -0.13
C GLY A 50 3.14 -7.72 1.29
N GLN A 51 3.89 -7.12 2.18
CA GLN A 51 3.61 -7.07 3.60
C GLN A 51 3.54 -5.61 4.03
N ASN A 52 2.48 -5.25 4.74
CA ASN A 52 2.43 -4.00 5.48
C ASN A 52 2.51 -4.31 6.97
N ALA A 53 3.42 -3.65 7.67
CA ALA A 53 3.53 -3.72 9.12
C ALA A 53 2.92 -2.46 9.72
N THR A 54 2.24 -2.58 10.84
CA THR A 54 1.92 -1.39 11.62
C THR A 54 1.90 -1.63 13.12
N THR A 55 2.46 -0.69 13.87
CA THR A 55 2.51 -0.76 15.33
C THR A 55 1.29 -0.08 15.92
N VAL A 56 0.52 -0.83 16.70
CA VAL A 56 -0.63 -0.33 17.46
C VAL A 56 -0.17 -0.15 18.90
N ALA A 57 -0.20 1.08 19.41
CA ALA A 57 0.07 1.37 20.82
C ALA A 57 -1.23 1.77 21.52
N THR A 58 -1.72 0.95 22.45
CA THR A 58 -2.89 1.26 23.28
C THR A 58 -2.43 1.66 24.68
N VAL A 59 -2.98 2.76 25.19
CA VAL A 59 -2.78 3.18 26.58
C VAL A 59 -3.83 2.50 27.45
N VAL A 60 -3.41 1.53 28.28
CA VAL A 60 -4.27 0.94 29.30
C VAL A 60 -3.87 1.49 30.67
N GLY A 61 -4.79 2.19 31.34
CA GLY A 61 -4.59 2.65 32.71
C GLY A 61 -5.73 3.48 33.28
N ASP A 62 -6.49 2.88 34.20
CA ASP A 62 -7.31 3.61 35.17
C ASP A 62 -6.48 3.72 36.46
N THR A 63 -6.09 4.93 36.85
CA THR A 63 -5.24 5.29 38.00
C THR A 63 -3.77 4.80 38.01
N SER A 64 -2.87 5.71 37.64
CA SER A 64 -1.47 5.84 38.10
C SER A 64 -0.37 4.90 37.56
N VAL A 65 -0.67 3.95 36.67
CA VAL A 65 0.34 3.19 35.94
C VAL A 65 -0.05 3.11 34.47
N THR A 66 0.57 3.93 33.63
CA THR A 66 0.42 3.88 32.18
C THR A 66 1.26 2.73 31.64
N THR A 67 0.64 1.65 31.18
CA THR A 67 1.34 0.58 30.45
C THR A 67 1.01 0.76 28.97
N GLU A 68 2.03 1.11 28.17
CA GLU A 68 1.94 1.09 26.72
C GLU A 68 2.14 -0.36 26.26
N ILE A 69 1.10 -0.95 25.66
CA ILE A 69 1.23 -2.24 24.97
C ILE A 69 1.42 -1.90 23.50
N GLU A 70 2.60 -2.20 22.98
CA GLU A 70 2.91 -2.12 21.55
C GLU A 70 2.68 -3.51 20.93
N ASP A 71 1.82 -3.62 19.92
CA ASP A 71 1.70 -4.83 19.09
C ASP A 71 1.99 -4.48 17.63
N ASP A 72 2.88 -5.26 17.01
CA ASP A 72 3.23 -5.16 15.60
C ASP A 72 2.27 -6.02 14.76
N LEU A 73 1.25 -5.38 14.18
CA LEU A 73 0.31 -6.02 13.28
C LEU A 73 0.93 -6.17 11.89
N VAL A 74 1.19 -7.41 11.47
CA VAL A 74 1.78 -7.72 10.16
C VAL A 74 0.74 -8.31 9.22
N ARG A 75 0.54 -7.67 8.07
CA ARG A 75 -0.49 -8.06 7.08
C ARG A 75 0.12 -8.39 5.74
N ASN A 76 -0.12 -9.61 5.26
CA ASN A 76 0.30 -10.05 3.93
C ASN A 76 -0.86 -9.82 2.95
N LEU A 77 -0.56 -9.17 1.83
CA LEU A 77 -1.56 -8.66 0.89
C LEU A 77 -1.20 -9.08 -0.53
N LEU A 78 -2.23 -9.37 -1.33
CA LEU A 78 -2.13 -9.43 -2.78
C LEU A 78 -2.81 -8.19 -3.36
N LYS A 79 -2.02 -7.28 -3.91
CA LYS A 79 -2.49 -6.03 -4.52
C LYS A 79 -2.60 -6.18 -6.03
N GLY A 80 -3.80 -5.98 -6.56
CA GLY A 80 -4.03 -5.74 -7.98
C GLY A 80 -4.19 -4.25 -8.24
N ARG A 81 -3.48 -3.67 -9.22
CA ARG A 81 -3.65 -2.26 -9.61
C ARG A 81 -3.84 -2.11 -11.11
N VAL A 82 -4.62 -1.12 -11.51
CA VAL A 82 -4.79 -0.73 -12.92
C VAL A 82 -4.67 0.77 -13.03
N MET A 83 -3.58 1.25 -13.63
CA MET A 83 -3.27 2.68 -13.70
C MET A 83 -3.39 3.18 -15.13
N VAL A 84 -3.82 4.42 -15.30
CA VAL A 84 -3.68 5.17 -16.55
C VAL A 84 -2.54 6.14 -16.36
N GLY A 85 -1.55 6.08 -17.26
CA GLY A 85 -0.35 6.89 -17.18
C GLY A 85 -0.11 7.75 -18.41
N TYR A 86 0.66 8.82 -18.19
CA TYR A 86 1.10 9.75 -19.20
C TYR A 86 2.60 10.05 -19.04
N LYS A 87 3.36 9.95 -20.15
CA LYS A 87 4.77 10.33 -20.20
C LYS A 87 4.89 11.85 -20.35
N LEU A 88 5.22 12.54 -19.25
CA LEU A 88 5.49 13.98 -19.24
C LEU A 88 6.75 14.31 -20.06
N ILE A 89 7.79 13.48 -19.93
CA ILE A 89 9.03 13.56 -20.69
C ILE A 89 9.29 12.18 -21.29
N ASN A 90 9.56 12.13 -22.59
CA ASN A 90 9.90 10.91 -23.31
C ASN A 90 11.15 11.14 -24.16
N ALA A 91 12.32 11.09 -23.53
CA ALA A 91 13.62 11.18 -24.19
C ALA A 91 14.27 9.80 -24.29
N GLU A 92 15.28 9.68 -25.15
CA GLU A 92 16.08 8.47 -25.22
C GLU A 92 16.85 8.27 -23.90
N GLY A 93 16.66 7.10 -23.26
CA GLY A 93 17.29 6.79 -21.97
C GLY A 93 16.72 7.51 -20.75
N PHE A 94 15.80 8.47 -20.90
CA PHE A 94 15.17 9.18 -19.78
C PHE A 94 13.68 9.40 -20.02
N LYS A 95 12.85 8.93 -19.09
CA LYS A 95 11.40 9.17 -19.13
C LYS A 95 10.89 9.60 -17.78
N LEU A 96 10.08 10.66 -17.76
CA LEU A 96 9.31 11.09 -16.59
C LEU A 96 7.84 10.83 -16.87
N ARG A 97 7.16 10.14 -15.97
CA ARG A 97 5.78 9.70 -16.16
C ARG A 97 4.97 9.89 -14.90
N VAL A 98 3.68 10.17 -15.06
CA VAL A 98 2.69 10.14 -13.98
C VAL A 98 1.68 9.05 -14.29
N ALA A 99 1.11 8.45 -13.25
CA ALA A 99 0.06 7.45 -13.38
C ALA A 99 -0.95 7.57 -12.24
N VAL A 100 -2.22 7.32 -12.53
CA VAL A 100 -3.32 7.34 -11.55
C VAL A 100 -4.30 6.22 -11.86
N GLY A 101 -4.89 5.60 -10.85
CA GLY A 101 -5.91 4.58 -11.07
C GLY A 101 -6.30 3.81 -9.82
N PRO A 102 -7.30 2.93 -9.92
CA PRO A 102 -7.74 2.11 -8.80
C PRO A 102 -6.76 0.98 -8.50
N SER A 103 -6.73 0.57 -7.24
CA SER A 103 -6.17 -0.71 -6.82
C SER A 103 -7.07 -1.41 -5.80
N TYR A 104 -6.84 -2.70 -5.64
CA TYR A 104 -7.53 -3.56 -4.70
C TYR A 104 -6.53 -4.42 -3.95
N ASP A 105 -6.56 -4.32 -2.63
CA ASP A 105 -5.70 -5.05 -1.71
C ASP A 105 -6.48 -6.21 -1.12
N PHE A 106 -6.20 -7.43 -1.58
CA PHE A 106 -6.78 -8.64 -1.02
C PHE A 106 -5.94 -9.13 0.17
N LEU A 107 -6.56 -9.23 1.35
CA LEU A 107 -5.89 -9.62 2.58
C LEU A 107 -5.70 -11.15 2.59
N LEU A 108 -4.45 -11.60 2.48
CA LEU A 108 -4.13 -13.03 2.50
C LEU A 108 -4.01 -13.55 3.92
N SER A 109 -3.36 -12.81 4.81
CA SER A 109 -3.21 -13.19 6.21
C SER A 109 -2.87 -12.02 7.12
N VAL A 110 -3.35 -12.11 8.36
CA VAL A 110 -2.93 -11.27 9.48
C VAL A 110 -2.13 -12.14 10.44
N GLN A 111 -0.99 -11.63 10.91
CA GLN A 111 -0.21 -12.24 11.99
C GLN A 111 0.09 -11.15 13.03
N SER A 112 -0.27 -11.39 14.29
CA SER A 112 0.23 -10.61 15.44
C SER A 112 1.52 -11.25 15.92
N ARG A 113 2.53 -10.42 16.24
CA ARG A 113 3.88 -10.93 16.53
C ARG A 113 4.07 -11.33 17.99
N ASP A 114 3.27 -10.76 18.89
CA ASP A 114 3.50 -10.87 20.34
C ASP A 114 2.42 -11.66 21.12
N ASP A 115 1.47 -12.34 20.45
CA ASP A 115 0.41 -13.18 21.08
C ASP A 115 -0.44 -12.47 22.16
N VAL A 116 -0.32 -11.14 22.33
CA VAL A 116 -1.06 -10.36 23.34
C VAL A 116 -2.49 -10.06 22.90
N PHE A 117 -2.73 -9.97 21.59
CA PHE A 117 -4.05 -9.74 21.00
C PHE A 117 -4.39 -10.87 20.03
N ASP A 118 -5.52 -11.53 20.27
CA ASP A 118 -6.09 -12.54 19.36
C ASP A 118 -6.83 -11.81 18.23
N VAL A 119 -6.07 -11.17 17.33
CA VAL A 119 -6.62 -10.43 16.20
C VAL A 119 -6.88 -11.40 15.05
N GLU A 120 -8.06 -12.04 15.09
CA GLU A 120 -8.50 -12.93 14.01
C GLU A 120 -8.77 -12.14 12.72
N LYS A 121 -8.51 -12.78 11.55
CA LYS A 121 -8.82 -12.20 10.23
C LYS A 121 -10.29 -11.76 10.08
N ALA A 122 -11.20 -12.35 10.87
CA ALA A 122 -12.63 -12.07 10.86
C ALA A 122 -12.99 -10.60 11.16
N ASN A 123 -12.08 -9.84 11.79
CA ASN A 123 -12.30 -8.44 12.15
C ASN A 123 -11.84 -7.44 11.07
N PHE A 124 -11.21 -7.91 9.98
CA PHE A 124 -10.77 -7.09 8.85
C PHE A 124 -11.57 -7.40 7.59
N ASN A 125 -11.80 -6.38 6.76
CA ASN A 125 -12.40 -6.60 5.46
C ASN A 125 -11.45 -7.44 4.57
N ASP A 126 -11.99 -8.44 3.88
CA ASP A 126 -11.24 -9.35 3.00
C ASP A 126 -10.49 -8.61 1.89
N GLY A 127 -10.90 -7.38 1.55
CA GLY A 127 -10.05 -6.48 0.81
C GLY A 127 -10.47 -5.02 0.81
N VAL A 128 -9.52 -4.17 0.45
CA VAL A 128 -9.65 -2.71 0.48
C VAL A 128 -9.46 -2.14 -0.92
N TRP A 129 -10.39 -1.27 -1.34
CA TRP A 129 -10.24 -0.48 -2.55
C TRP A 129 -9.44 0.77 -2.27
N ASN A 130 -8.51 1.10 -3.16
CA ASN A 130 -7.72 2.31 -3.08
C ASN A 130 -7.74 3.10 -4.39
N LEU A 131 -7.46 4.39 -4.28
CA LEU A 131 -7.05 5.23 -5.39
C LEU A 131 -5.53 5.47 -5.28
N GLU A 132 -4.79 5.12 -6.33
CA GLU A 132 -3.35 5.27 -6.39
C GLU A 132 -2.94 6.39 -7.33
N ALA A 133 -1.82 7.05 -7.00
CA ALA A 133 -1.11 7.95 -7.88
C ALA A 133 0.41 7.72 -7.74
N GLY A 134 1.12 7.72 -8.85
CA GLY A 134 2.57 7.48 -8.89
C GLY A 134 3.30 8.43 -9.84
N LEU A 135 4.55 8.74 -9.49
CA LEU A 135 5.49 9.48 -10.32
C LEU A 135 6.63 8.53 -10.67
N GLY A 136 6.73 8.12 -11.93
CA GLY A 136 7.76 7.23 -12.42
C GLY A 136 8.91 7.98 -13.09
N LEU A 137 10.13 7.53 -12.83
CA LEU A 137 11.34 7.96 -13.49
C LEU A 137 12.03 6.73 -14.08
N ASP A 138 12.12 6.67 -15.40
CA ASP A 138 12.80 5.59 -16.10
C ASP A 138 14.17 6.09 -16.61
N LEU A 139 15.23 5.38 -16.24
CA LEU A 139 16.61 5.60 -16.67
C LEU A 139 17.10 4.35 -17.41
N ALA A 140 17.16 4.43 -18.74
CA ALA A 140 17.39 3.30 -19.63
C ALA A 140 16.44 2.12 -19.32
N MET A 141 16.94 1.08 -18.67
CA MET A 141 16.16 -0.09 -18.24
C MET A 141 15.71 -0.04 -16.78
N PHE A 142 16.20 0.89 -15.97
CA PHE A 142 15.80 1.01 -14.57
C PHE A 142 14.58 1.92 -14.44
N THR A 143 13.70 1.62 -13.50
CA THR A 143 12.59 2.49 -13.13
C THR A 143 12.56 2.69 -11.63
N ILE A 144 12.23 3.89 -11.20
CA ILE A 144 11.94 4.24 -9.82
C ILE A 144 10.58 4.93 -9.82
N GLU A 145 9.67 4.50 -8.96
CA GLU A 145 8.31 5.04 -8.86
C GLU A 145 7.93 5.21 -7.40
N PRO A 146 8.12 6.42 -6.82
CA PRO A 146 7.37 6.85 -5.66
C PRO A 146 5.88 7.02 -5.99
N GLY A 147 5.03 6.71 -5.01
CA GLY A 147 3.60 6.94 -5.13
C GLY A 147 2.87 6.87 -3.80
N VAL A 148 1.57 7.09 -3.90
CA VAL A 148 0.62 7.12 -2.78
C VAL A 148 -0.61 6.30 -3.13
N ALA A 149 -1.16 5.61 -2.13
CA ALA A 149 -2.43 4.91 -2.19
C ALA A 149 -3.35 5.45 -1.09
N PHE A 150 -4.50 5.98 -1.49
CA PHE A 150 -5.56 6.45 -0.60
C PHE A 150 -6.67 5.39 -0.55
N GLY A 151 -6.93 4.82 0.61
CA GLY A 151 -8.04 3.90 0.84
C GLY A 151 -9.37 4.60 0.59
N LEU A 152 -10.21 4.00 -0.27
CA LEU A 152 -11.56 4.46 -0.56
C LEU A 152 -12.61 3.71 0.27
N SER A 153 -12.31 2.48 0.70
CA SER A 153 -13.16 1.66 1.57
C SER A 153 -12.64 1.60 3.00
N ASN A 154 -13.56 1.37 3.94
CA ASN A 154 -13.22 1.16 5.35
C ASN A 154 -12.45 -0.16 5.54
N VAL A 155 -11.57 -0.13 6.53
CA VAL A 155 -10.65 -1.22 6.87
C VAL A 155 -11.30 -2.28 7.74
N TYR A 156 -12.21 -1.86 8.63
CA TYR A 156 -12.92 -2.71 9.58
C TYR A 156 -14.27 -3.16 9.01
N SER A 157 -14.69 -4.38 9.36
CA SER A 157 -16.03 -4.89 9.09
C SER A 157 -17.10 -4.13 9.89
N ASP A 158 -18.35 -4.14 9.43
CA ASP A 158 -19.53 -3.51 10.06
C ASP A 158 -19.92 -4.18 11.41
N ASP A 159 -18.96 -4.32 12.34
CA ASP A 159 -19.25 -4.64 13.73
C ASP A 159 -19.69 -3.34 14.44
N PRO A 160 -20.87 -3.31 15.09
CA PRO A 160 -21.38 -2.13 15.78
C PRO A 160 -20.49 -1.59 16.91
N ALA A 161 -19.45 -2.32 17.32
CA ALA A 161 -18.44 -1.83 18.28
C ALA A 161 -17.33 -0.97 17.64
N VAL A 162 -17.14 -1.03 16.31
CA VAL A 162 -15.96 -0.47 15.61
C VAL A 162 -16.33 0.27 14.31
N SER A 163 -17.60 0.20 13.86
CA SER A 163 -18.11 0.77 12.61
C SER A 163 -18.06 2.30 12.51
N ASP A 164 -18.01 3.01 13.65
CA ASP A 164 -17.93 4.47 13.69
C ASP A 164 -16.52 5.01 13.39
N ILE A 165 -15.53 4.13 13.25
CA ILE A 165 -14.15 4.49 12.98
C ILE A 165 -13.92 4.45 11.46
N ASN A 166 -14.09 5.60 10.81
CA ASN A 166 -13.84 5.82 9.38
C ASN A 166 -12.34 5.83 9.04
N SER A 167 -11.55 4.92 9.63
CA SER A 167 -10.12 4.86 9.38
C SER A 167 -9.85 4.28 7.99
N LYS A 168 -9.36 5.13 7.09
CA LYS A 168 -8.87 4.73 5.77
C LYS A 168 -7.35 4.64 5.79
N TYR A 169 -6.80 3.67 5.05
CA TYR A 169 -5.35 3.61 4.90
C TYR A 169 -4.83 4.72 4.00
N PHE A 170 -3.71 5.30 4.41
CA PHE A 170 -2.89 6.12 3.55
C PHE A 170 -1.49 5.51 3.47
N THR A 171 -1.13 5.03 2.29
CA THR A 171 0.12 4.28 2.08
C THR A 171 1.03 5.04 1.13
N TRP A 172 2.23 5.37 1.59
CA TRP A 172 3.32 5.76 0.70
C TRP A 172 4.03 4.51 0.22
N TYR A 173 4.46 4.51 -1.04
CA TYR A 173 5.30 3.45 -1.57
C TYR A 173 6.42 4.01 -2.42
N LEU A 174 7.53 3.28 -2.44
CA LEU A 174 8.64 3.50 -3.36
C LEU A 174 8.99 2.18 -4.01
N THR A 175 8.83 2.08 -5.33
CA THR A 175 9.17 0.88 -6.10
C THR A 175 10.37 1.15 -6.99
N MET A 176 11.18 0.12 -7.19
CA MET A 176 12.31 0.08 -8.11
C MET A 176 12.19 -1.17 -8.96
N GLY A 177 12.41 -1.05 -10.26
CA GLY A 177 12.20 -2.16 -11.20
C GLY A 177 13.08 -2.11 -12.43
N LEU A 178 12.90 -3.12 -13.28
CA LEU A 178 13.57 -3.24 -14.56
C LEU A 178 12.54 -3.26 -15.68
N VAL A 179 12.62 -2.32 -16.62
CA VAL A 179 11.73 -2.19 -17.75
C VAL A 179 12.30 -2.92 -18.96
N PHE A 180 11.61 -3.97 -19.38
CA PHE A 180 11.91 -4.74 -20.57
C PHE A 180 10.91 -4.43 -21.69
N GLY A 181 11.39 -4.39 -22.93
CA GLY A 181 10.57 -4.17 -24.13
C GLY A 181 10.58 -2.74 -24.65
N GLU A 182 10.12 -2.56 -25.90
CA GLU A 182 10.11 -1.26 -26.56
C GLU A 182 8.98 -0.38 -26.00
N GLY A 183 9.36 0.66 -25.27
CA GLY A 183 8.48 1.78 -24.95
C GLY A 183 8.54 2.82 -26.05
N ARG A 184 7.87 2.54 -27.18
CA ARG A 184 7.66 3.50 -28.27
C ARG A 184 6.79 4.67 -27.81
#